data_AF-A0A849ZEW6-F1
#
_entry.id   AF-A0A849ZEW6-F1
#
_cell.length_a   1.000
_cell.length_b   1.000
_cell.length_c   1.000
_cell.angle_alpha   90.00
_cell.angle_beta   90.00
_cell.angle_gamma   90.00
#
_symmetry.space_group_name_H-M   'P 1'
#
loop_
_entity.id
_entity.type
_entity.pdbx_description
1 polymer ?
#
loop_
_entity_poly.entity_id
_entity_poly.type
_entity_poly.pdbx_seq_one_letter_code
_entity_poly.pdbx_strand_id
1 'polypeptide(L)'
;MRTLSILLVGCSLVALAACTGTIGDGNDGPGGPGSDDDDSCVGCTESGIQVVASSRFPRLSHAQWENTIVDLFGLAAPTDLSSSFAPDPLGGKAFDNNEASLSVSTNLWGDYQAAAEEVATMVTADPALLAKIVPSDLPSDPTARRDAWIATFGKRAFRRPLDESEAATIASHFDSGATHYPTMDPFTAGVRVSLEYLLQSPHFIYRAQLSSEVGANHLITLTSYEIASRLSYAVWDSMPDDLLFEAAEAGRLDTIEGLEAEVDRLLASDKAHETFRRFYDQLWTIDQYAGLSKSTTLYPDFDPVIADAMQTEVNKFVANVIEQGGGVRELLTSRTTFVTPELATIYGIDPATLTAPDADGFSRVELDPTQRSGFLTLSGFLAWKGTETQPDTILRGVFVNRRVICQDLGDPPDEAAGAQLGDETTNREKVNALTGPGTCGASCHGQY
;
A
#
# COMPACT_ATOMS: atom_id res chain seq x y z
N MET A 1 -54.51 -4.56 -14.76
CA MET A 1 -53.17 -4.10 -15.16
C MET A 1 -52.16 -4.92 -14.38
N ARG A 2 -51.26 -5.59 -15.08
CA ARG A 2 -50.47 -6.73 -14.60
C ARG A 2 -49.39 -6.30 -13.59
N THR A 3 -49.38 -6.98 -12.46
CA THR A 3 -48.25 -7.14 -11.52
C THR A 3 -47.10 -7.87 -12.20
N LEU A 4 -45.86 -7.40 -12.00
CA LEU A 4 -44.67 -8.19 -12.26
C LEU A 4 -43.67 -7.97 -11.12
N SER A 5 -43.63 -8.93 -10.21
CA SER A 5 -42.55 -9.12 -9.24
C SER A 5 -41.33 -9.66 -9.98
N ILE A 6 -40.15 -9.06 -9.78
CA ILE A 6 -38.88 -9.66 -10.16
C ILE A 6 -38.04 -9.81 -8.88
N LEU A 7 -37.95 -11.06 -8.43
CA LEU A 7 -36.89 -11.53 -7.54
C LEU A 7 -35.56 -11.39 -8.29
N LEU A 8 -34.63 -10.60 -7.75
CA LEU A 8 -33.21 -10.75 -8.08
C LEU A 8 -32.55 -11.57 -6.96
N VAL A 9 -32.48 -12.88 -7.20
CA VAL A 9 -31.50 -13.77 -6.58
C VAL A 9 -30.37 -13.87 -7.60
N GLY A 10 -29.19 -13.38 -7.24
CA GLY A 10 -28.04 -13.30 -8.15
C GLY A 10 -26.73 -13.31 -7.40
N CYS A 11 -26.43 -14.47 -6.80
CA CYS A 11 -25.11 -15.06 -6.58
C CYS A 11 -23.89 -14.13 -6.58
N SER A 12 -23.48 -13.64 -5.40
CA SER A 12 -22.14 -13.10 -5.18
C SER A 12 -21.14 -14.26 -5.08
N LEU A 13 -20.59 -14.69 -6.22
CA LEU A 13 -19.38 -15.52 -6.25
C LEU A 13 -18.19 -14.57 -6.06
N VAL A 14 -17.77 -14.39 -4.81
CA VAL A 14 -16.50 -13.76 -4.47
C VAL A 14 -15.40 -14.74 -4.88
N ALA A 15 -14.76 -14.49 -6.01
CA ALA A 15 -13.58 -15.22 -6.42
C ALA A 15 -12.39 -14.79 -5.53
N LEU A 16 -12.17 -15.54 -4.45
CA LEU A 16 -10.93 -15.56 -3.67
C LEU A 16 -9.81 -16.19 -4.53
N ALA A 17 -9.26 -15.41 -5.45
CA ALA A 17 -8.10 -15.82 -6.24
C ALA A 17 -6.92 -14.90 -5.98
N ALA A 18 -6.51 -14.77 -4.73
CA ALA A 18 -5.17 -14.33 -4.39
C ALA A 18 -4.83 -14.98 -3.05
N CYS A 19 -3.66 -15.61 -2.97
CA CYS A 19 -3.12 -16.40 -1.86
C CYS A 19 -3.39 -17.92 -1.94
N THR A 20 -2.68 -18.61 -2.83
CA THR A 20 -2.25 -19.99 -2.56
C THR A 20 -0.81 -19.92 -2.07
N GLY A 21 -0.57 -20.19 -0.79
CA GLY A 21 0.75 -20.42 -0.24
C GLY A 21 0.82 -21.85 0.28
N THR A 22 1.70 -22.66 -0.31
CA THR A 22 2.02 -24.00 0.19
C THR A 22 3.26 -23.90 1.06
N ILE A 23 3.15 -24.21 2.35
CA ILE A 23 4.32 -24.43 3.21
C ILE A 23 4.91 -25.78 2.80
N GLY A 24 6.14 -25.79 2.29
CA GLY A 24 6.86 -27.03 1.99
C GLY A 24 7.06 -27.85 3.26
N ASP A 25 6.85 -29.17 3.16
CA ASP A 25 7.04 -30.09 4.28
C ASP A 25 8.50 -30.01 4.78
N GLY A 26 8.66 -29.59 6.04
CA GLY A 26 9.95 -29.28 6.67
C GLY A 26 10.81 -30.49 6.99
N ASN A 27 11.25 -31.24 5.98
CA ASN A 27 12.13 -32.40 6.16
C ASN A 27 13.50 -32.28 5.47
N ASP A 28 14.12 -31.09 5.51
CA ASP A 28 15.53 -30.94 5.16
C ASP A 28 16.38 -30.62 6.39
N GLY A 29 17.25 -31.59 6.72
CA GLY A 29 18.27 -31.48 7.76
C GLY A 29 19.33 -30.41 7.45
N PRO A 30 20.27 -30.18 8.38
CA PRO A 30 21.12 -29.00 8.33
C PRO A 30 22.24 -29.16 7.28
N GLY A 31 22.29 -28.21 6.35
CA GLY A 31 23.52 -27.81 5.64
C GLY A 31 23.87 -28.60 4.39
N GLY A 32 23.46 -28.08 3.24
CA GLY A 32 24.02 -28.37 1.91
C GLY A 32 23.95 -27.11 1.05
N PRO A 33 24.91 -26.86 0.14
CA PRO A 33 25.01 -25.60 -0.60
C PRO A 33 23.81 -25.46 -1.54
N GLY A 34 23.19 -24.28 -1.53
CA GLY A 34 22.03 -23.97 -2.37
C GLY A 34 22.36 -24.19 -3.85
N SER A 35 21.54 -24.98 -4.52
CA SER A 35 21.45 -25.00 -5.97
C SER A 35 20.60 -23.80 -6.39
N ASP A 36 21.22 -22.89 -7.13
CA ASP A 36 20.67 -21.64 -7.68
C ASP A 36 19.65 -21.85 -8.83
N ASP A 37 18.75 -22.84 -8.76
CA ASP A 37 17.92 -23.25 -9.92
C ASP A 37 16.40 -23.16 -9.72
N ASP A 38 15.88 -22.49 -8.68
CA ASP A 38 14.43 -22.30 -8.53
C ASP A 38 14.00 -20.85 -8.81
N ASP A 39 14.14 -20.48 -10.07
CA ASP A 39 13.60 -19.26 -10.70
C ASP A 39 12.06 -19.35 -10.84
N SER A 40 11.38 -19.63 -9.72
CA SER A 40 9.92 -19.71 -9.71
C SER A 40 9.32 -18.32 -9.57
N CYS A 41 8.91 -17.75 -10.71
CA CYS A 41 8.14 -16.51 -10.70
C CYS A 41 6.81 -16.71 -9.95
N VAL A 42 6.31 -15.67 -9.27
CA VAL A 42 4.98 -15.72 -8.65
C VAL A 42 3.93 -15.97 -9.74
N GLY A 43 3.25 -17.14 -9.68
CA GLY A 43 2.26 -17.56 -10.66
C GLY A 43 2.81 -18.49 -11.75
N CYS A 44 4.11 -18.77 -11.80
CA CYS A 44 4.67 -19.83 -12.64
C CYS A 44 4.23 -21.20 -12.09
N THR A 45 3.45 -21.96 -12.87
CA THR A 45 3.17 -23.38 -12.61
C THR A 45 3.89 -24.25 -13.64
N GLU A 46 3.98 -25.55 -13.41
CA GLU A 46 4.46 -26.53 -14.41
C GLU A 46 3.69 -26.44 -15.75
N SER A 47 2.49 -25.82 -15.74
CA SER A 47 1.62 -25.57 -16.88
C SER A 47 1.71 -24.16 -17.49
N GLY A 48 2.62 -23.30 -17.01
CA GLY A 48 2.84 -21.93 -17.49
C GLY A 48 2.47 -20.83 -16.48
N ILE A 49 2.46 -19.56 -16.91
CA ILE A 49 2.09 -18.44 -16.04
C ILE A 49 0.57 -18.43 -15.80
N GLN A 50 0.16 -18.66 -14.55
CA GLN A 50 -1.20 -18.43 -14.08
C GLN A 50 -1.41 -16.93 -13.84
N VAL A 51 -2.01 -16.25 -14.81
CA VAL A 51 -2.45 -14.87 -14.65
C VAL A 51 -3.79 -14.87 -13.90
N VAL A 52 -3.78 -14.30 -12.69
CA VAL A 52 -5.00 -14.07 -11.92
C VAL A 52 -5.83 -12.99 -12.60
N ALA A 53 -7.15 -13.22 -12.70
CA ALA A 53 -8.07 -12.20 -13.18
C ALA A 53 -8.06 -10.97 -12.25
N SER A 54 -7.72 -9.81 -12.79
CA SER A 54 -7.67 -8.53 -12.09
C SER A 54 -8.65 -7.53 -12.70
N SER A 55 -8.97 -6.47 -11.95
CA SER A 55 -9.69 -5.33 -12.51
C SER A 55 -8.86 -4.69 -13.63
N ARG A 56 -9.53 -4.31 -14.72
CA ARG A 56 -8.94 -3.48 -15.79
C ARG A 56 -9.03 -1.98 -15.49
N PHE A 57 -9.71 -1.63 -14.40
CA PHE A 57 -9.88 -0.26 -13.94
C PHE A 57 -9.64 -0.19 -12.43
N PRO A 58 -8.41 -0.46 -11.94
CA PRO A 58 -8.10 -0.24 -10.55
C PRO A 58 -8.12 1.27 -10.26
N ARG A 59 -8.96 1.69 -9.31
CA ARG A 59 -8.98 3.07 -8.80
C ARG A 59 -7.67 3.33 -8.05
N LEU A 60 -7.15 4.55 -8.11
CA LEU A 60 -6.10 5.00 -7.21
C LEU A 60 -6.62 4.96 -5.76
N SER A 61 -5.79 4.50 -4.82
CA SER A 61 -6.05 4.79 -3.39
C SER A 61 -5.85 6.28 -3.11
N HIS A 62 -6.30 6.76 -1.96
CA HIS A 62 -6.08 8.16 -1.56
C HIS A 62 -4.59 8.52 -1.52
N ALA A 63 -3.75 7.64 -0.96
CA ALA A 63 -2.30 7.83 -0.96
C ALA A 63 -1.72 7.91 -2.38
N GLN A 64 -2.18 7.03 -3.28
CA GLN A 64 -1.74 7.05 -4.69
C GLN A 64 -2.20 8.31 -5.43
N TRP A 65 -3.39 8.82 -5.11
CA TRP A 65 -3.89 10.10 -5.63
C TRP A 65 -3.00 11.26 -5.18
N GLU A 66 -2.70 11.37 -3.89
CA GLU A 66 -1.82 12.42 -3.36
C GLU A 66 -0.42 12.39 -3.99
N ASN A 67 0.20 11.21 -4.03
CA ASN A 67 1.52 11.03 -4.63
C ASN A 67 1.51 11.42 -6.13
N THR A 68 0.43 11.07 -6.83
CA THR A 68 0.24 11.48 -8.23
C THR A 68 0.15 13.00 -8.35
N ILE A 69 -0.59 13.68 -7.47
CA ILE A 69 -0.69 15.15 -7.46
C ILE A 69 0.69 15.77 -7.21
N VAL A 70 1.45 15.23 -6.26
CA VAL A 70 2.83 15.69 -6.00
C VAL A 70 3.69 15.60 -7.26
N ASP A 71 3.70 14.45 -7.94
CA ASP A 71 4.55 14.22 -9.11
C ASP A 71 4.05 14.93 -10.39
N LEU A 72 2.73 15.07 -10.54
CA LEU A 72 2.12 15.72 -11.70
C LEU A 72 2.36 17.24 -11.69
N PHE A 73 2.32 17.86 -10.50
CA PHE A 73 2.50 19.31 -10.33
C PHE A 73 3.88 19.71 -9.81
N GLY A 74 4.75 18.74 -9.51
CA GLY A 74 6.09 18.97 -8.95
C GLY A 74 6.05 19.64 -7.57
N LEU A 75 5.14 19.21 -6.70
CA LEU A 75 5.00 19.74 -5.34
C LEU A 75 6.12 19.23 -4.43
N ALA A 76 6.38 19.93 -3.33
CA ALA A 76 7.38 19.52 -2.35
C ALA A 76 6.84 18.47 -1.36
N ALA A 77 5.52 18.40 -1.18
CA ALA A 77 4.84 17.51 -0.26
C ALA A 77 3.38 17.29 -0.73
N PRO A 78 2.70 16.23 -0.24
CA PRO A 78 1.26 16.02 -0.43
C PRO A 78 0.41 17.22 -0.03
N THR A 79 -0.76 17.34 -0.66
CA THR A 79 -1.70 18.44 -0.39
C THR A 79 -2.59 18.20 0.82
N ASP A 80 -2.71 16.93 1.24
CA ASP A 80 -3.58 16.46 2.32
C ASP A 80 -5.08 16.66 2.05
N LEU A 81 -5.47 16.95 0.80
CA LEU A 81 -6.87 17.10 0.40
C LEU A 81 -7.66 15.81 0.57
N SER A 82 -7.01 14.66 0.36
CA SER A 82 -7.61 13.34 0.50
C SER A 82 -7.99 12.96 1.94
N SER A 83 -7.52 13.70 2.95
CA SER A 83 -7.94 13.53 4.35
C SER A 83 -9.44 13.81 4.55
N SER A 84 -10.04 14.61 3.66
CA SER A 84 -11.46 14.97 3.69
C SER A 84 -12.36 13.97 2.93
N PHE A 85 -11.76 13.05 2.16
CA PHE A 85 -12.50 12.16 1.29
C PHE A 85 -13.23 11.08 2.09
N ALA A 86 -14.34 10.59 1.55
CA ALA A 86 -14.96 9.35 2.05
C ALA A 86 -13.90 8.22 2.08
N PRO A 87 -13.67 7.57 3.24
CA PRO A 87 -12.50 6.71 3.45
C PRO A 87 -12.52 5.47 2.56
N ASP A 88 -11.31 5.03 2.19
CA ASP A 88 -11.13 3.84 1.38
C ASP A 88 -11.52 2.57 2.14
N PRO A 89 -12.35 1.69 1.55
CA PRO A 89 -12.68 0.43 2.19
C PRO A 89 -11.46 -0.49 2.18
N LEU A 90 -10.99 -0.91 3.35
CA LEU A 90 -9.86 -1.85 3.50
C LEU A 90 -10.15 -3.29 3.00
N GLY A 91 -11.38 -3.57 2.54
CA GLY A 91 -11.74 -4.81 1.86
C GLY A 91 -11.48 -6.10 2.65
N GLY A 92 -11.44 -6.03 3.98
CA GLY A 92 -11.16 -7.17 4.87
C GLY A 92 -9.70 -7.65 4.89
N LYS A 93 -8.82 -7.18 3.98
CA LYS A 93 -7.41 -7.61 3.88
C LYS A 93 -6.39 -6.47 4.01
N ALA A 94 -6.78 -5.38 4.65
CA ALA A 94 -5.87 -4.39 5.27
C ALA A 94 -4.83 -3.76 4.33
N PHE A 95 -5.11 -3.69 3.02
CA PHE A 95 -4.39 -2.83 2.09
C PHE A 95 -5.37 -1.84 1.44
N ASP A 96 -5.04 -0.57 1.49
CA ASP A 96 -5.83 0.56 0.99
C ASP A 96 -5.94 0.60 -0.54
N ASN A 97 -5.08 -0.13 -1.26
CA ASN A 97 -5.05 -0.21 -2.72
C ASN A 97 -5.78 -1.44 -3.29
N ASN A 98 -6.69 -2.06 -2.52
CA ASN A 98 -7.44 -3.23 -2.95
C ASN A 98 -8.47 -2.91 -4.05
N GLU A 99 -8.08 -3.18 -5.31
CA GLU A 99 -8.88 -2.91 -6.50
C GLU A 99 -10.27 -3.56 -6.52
N ALA A 100 -10.50 -4.65 -5.78
CA ALA A 100 -11.81 -5.30 -5.70
C ALA A 100 -12.80 -4.53 -4.81
N SER A 101 -12.30 -3.66 -3.93
CA SER A 101 -13.10 -2.89 -2.97
C SER A 101 -13.20 -1.40 -3.32
N LEU A 102 -12.19 -0.87 -4.01
CA LEU A 102 -12.16 0.55 -4.36
C LEU A 102 -13.14 0.87 -5.49
N SER A 103 -14.06 1.79 -5.20
CA SER A 103 -15.04 2.30 -6.17
C SER A 103 -15.39 3.75 -5.87
N VAL A 104 -15.81 4.51 -6.87
CA VAL A 104 -16.26 5.90 -6.69
C VAL A 104 -17.73 5.90 -6.30
N SER A 105 -18.02 6.26 -5.05
CA SER A 105 -19.38 6.54 -4.58
C SER A 105 -19.82 7.96 -4.96
N THR A 106 -21.11 8.26 -4.84
CA THR A 106 -21.63 9.61 -5.10
C THR A 106 -20.96 10.68 -4.24
N ASN A 107 -20.70 10.38 -2.96
CA ASN A 107 -20.04 11.33 -2.05
C ASN A 107 -18.58 11.52 -2.46
N LEU A 108 -17.88 10.42 -2.69
CA LEU A 108 -16.46 10.43 -3.08
C LEU A 108 -16.24 11.15 -4.41
N TRP A 109 -17.19 11.07 -5.34
CA TRP A 109 -17.14 11.87 -6.57
C TRP A 109 -17.16 13.38 -6.28
N GLY A 110 -18.00 13.83 -5.34
CA GLY A 110 -18.02 15.22 -4.89
C GLY A 110 -16.72 15.65 -4.21
N ASP A 111 -16.11 14.75 -3.44
CA ASP A 111 -14.81 14.99 -2.79
C ASP A 111 -13.69 15.19 -3.84
N TYR A 112 -13.65 14.36 -4.89
CA TYR A 112 -12.71 14.52 -6.01
C TYR A 112 -12.94 15.83 -6.78
N GLN A 113 -14.20 16.24 -6.98
CA GLN A 113 -14.50 17.51 -7.63
C GLN A 113 -13.95 18.69 -6.80
N ALA A 114 -14.22 18.71 -5.49
CA ALA A 114 -13.73 19.76 -4.61
C ALA A 114 -12.19 19.83 -4.60
N ALA A 115 -11.52 18.67 -4.52
CA ALA A 115 -10.07 18.60 -4.58
C ALA A 115 -9.50 19.07 -5.94
N ALA A 116 -10.15 18.72 -7.06
CA ALA A 116 -9.75 19.17 -8.38
C ALA A 116 -9.82 20.71 -8.50
N GLU A 117 -10.88 21.32 -8.01
CA GLU A 117 -11.06 22.78 -7.96
C GLU A 117 -10.01 23.46 -7.07
N GLU A 118 -9.68 22.85 -5.93
CA GLU A 118 -8.68 23.38 -5.00
C GLU A 118 -7.25 23.28 -5.56
N VAL A 119 -6.86 22.14 -6.14
CA VAL A 119 -5.57 21.98 -6.82
C VAL A 119 -5.45 22.93 -8.01
N ALA A 120 -6.49 23.04 -8.85
CA ALA A 120 -6.49 23.95 -9.98
C ALA A 120 -6.35 25.42 -9.53
N THR A 121 -7.03 25.80 -8.45
CA THR A 121 -6.90 27.14 -7.83
C THR A 121 -5.48 27.38 -7.33
N MET A 122 -4.93 26.44 -6.54
CA MET A 122 -3.60 26.54 -5.95
C MET A 122 -2.53 26.74 -7.02
N VAL A 123 -2.53 25.89 -8.06
CA VAL A 123 -1.49 25.89 -9.09
C VAL A 123 -1.60 27.12 -9.99
N THR A 124 -2.81 27.56 -10.34
CA THR A 124 -2.98 28.71 -11.25
C THR A 124 -2.87 30.07 -10.56
N ALA A 125 -2.97 30.13 -9.23
CA ALA A 125 -2.75 31.34 -8.45
C ALA A 125 -1.26 31.62 -8.16
N ASP A 126 -0.40 30.60 -8.20
CA ASP A 126 1.04 30.74 -7.98
C ASP A 126 1.83 30.64 -9.30
N PRO A 127 2.47 31.73 -9.77
CA PRO A 127 3.26 31.71 -11.00
C PRO A 127 4.40 30.67 -10.99
N ALA A 128 4.99 30.36 -9.83
CA ALA A 128 6.06 29.38 -9.72
C ALA A 128 5.53 27.95 -9.88
N LEU A 129 4.34 27.64 -9.37
CA LEU A 129 3.69 26.34 -9.58
C LEU A 129 3.17 26.22 -11.01
N LEU A 130 2.54 27.26 -11.56
CA LEU A 130 2.08 27.28 -12.94
C LEU A 130 3.23 27.04 -13.93
N ALA A 131 4.41 27.62 -13.69
CA ALA A 131 5.59 27.42 -14.51
C ALA A 131 6.12 25.97 -14.51
N LYS A 132 5.80 25.16 -13.49
CA LYS A 132 6.17 23.73 -13.46
C LYS A 132 5.34 22.89 -14.44
N ILE A 133 4.11 23.30 -14.72
CA ILE A 133 3.18 22.57 -15.58
C ILE A 133 2.95 23.22 -16.96
N VAL A 134 3.52 24.39 -17.19
CA VAL A 134 3.48 25.09 -18.49
C VAL A 134 4.91 25.21 -19.01
N PRO A 135 5.35 24.31 -19.90
CA PRO A 135 6.70 24.36 -20.47
C PRO A 135 7.01 25.72 -21.10
N SER A 136 8.25 26.19 -20.94
CA SER A 136 8.67 27.50 -21.45
C SER A 136 8.88 27.54 -22.97
N ASP A 137 8.98 26.38 -23.60
CA ASP A 137 9.23 26.16 -25.03
C ASP A 137 7.95 25.93 -25.84
N LEU A 138 6.76 26.13 -25.24
CA LEU A 138 5.50 26.01 -25.96
C LEU A 138 5.41 27.00 -27.14
N PRO A 139 4.70 26.65 -28.23
CA PRO A 139 4.51 27.52 -29.39
C PRO A 139 3.94 28.90 -29.02
N SER A 140 4.24 29.92 -29.83
CA SER A 140 3.69 31.27 -29.63
C SER A 140 2.27 31.43 -30.16
N ASP A 141 1.86 30.61 -31.13
CA ASP A 141 0.49 30.61 -31.66
C ASP A 141 -0.49 30.10 -30.59
N PRO A 142 -1.59 30.80 -30.26
CA PRO A 142 -2.47 30.42 -29.15
C PRO A 142 -3.04 29.01 -29.23
N THR A 143 -3.45 28.57 -30.43
CA THR A 143 -4.04 27.25 -30.62
C THR A 143 -2.96 26.17 -30.53
N ALA A 144 -1.83 26.34 -31.22
CA ALA A 144 -0.72 25.41 -31.13
C ALA A 144 -0.15 25.33 -29.70
N ARG A 145 -0.15 26.44 -28.96
CA ARG A 145 0.27 26.51 -27.55
C ARG A 145 -0.63 25.67 -26.65
N ARG A 146 -1.95 25.84 -26.80
CA ARG A 146 -2.95 25.05 -26.08
C ARG A 146 -2.78 23.56 -26.39
N ASP A 147 -2.73 23.20 -27.66
CA ASP A 147 -2.70 21.80 -28.09
C ASP A 147 -1.41 21.09 -27.62
N ALA A 148 -0.27 21.77 -27.69
CA ALA A 148 1.00 21.25 -27.16
C ALA A 148 0.98 21.06 -25.64
N TRP A 149 0.37 22.00 -24.90
CA TRP A 149 0.18 21.86 -23.45
C TRP A 149 -0.75 20.68 -23.11
N ILE A 150 -1.89 20.55 -23.79
CA ILE A 150 -2.84 19.45 -23.61
C ILE A 150 -2.18 18.10 -23.87
N ALA A 151 -1.42 17.98 -24.96
CA ALA A 151 -0.72 16.74 -25.29
C ALA A 151 0.29 16.34 -24.20
N THR A 152 1.05 17.31 -23.68
CA THR A 152 2.10 17.07 -22.68
C THR A 152 1.50 16.76 -21.31
N PHE A 153 0.62 17.62 -20.81
CA PHE A 153 0.04 17.49 -19.49
C PHE A 153 -0.98 16.34 -19.44
N GLY A 154 -1.80 16.19 -20.48
CA GLY A 154 -2.76 15.10 -20.61
C GLY A 154 -2.10 13.73 -20.68
N LYS A 155 -0.95 13.60 -21.39
CA LYS A 155 -0.17 12.36 -21.41
C LYS A 155 0.21 11.90 -20.00
N ARG A 156 0.66 12.85 -19.17
CA ARG A 156 1.04 12.59 -17.79
C ARG A 156 -0.18 12.27 -16.92
N ALA A 157 -1.21 13.10 -16.99
CA ALA A 157 -2.44 12.92 -16.20
C ALA A 157 -3.13 11.57 -16.48
N PHE A 158 -3.26 11.16 -17.74
CA PHE A 158 -3.88 9.89 -18.12
C PHE A 158 -2.88 8.74 -18.24
N ARG A 159 -1.58 9.02 -18.04
CA ARG A 159 -0.46 8.06 -18.06
C ARG A 159 -0.29 7.33 -19.40
N ARG A 160 -0.79 7.93 -20.47
CA ARG A 160 -0.66 7.48 -21.87
C ARG A 160 -0.97 8.64 -22.80
N PRO A 161 -0.55 8.60 -24.07
CA PRO A 161 -1.02 9.54 -25.08
C PRO A 161 -2.54 9.61 -25.11
N LEU A 162 -3.05 10.84 -25.25
CA LEU A 162 -4.47 11.09 -25.43
C LEU A 162 -4.90 10.62 -26.81
N ASP A 163 -6.12 10.09 -26.92
CA ASP A 163 -6.76 9.96 -28.21
C ASP A 163 -7.29 11.32 -28.73
N GLU A 164 -7.65 11.38 -30.00
CA GLU A 164 -8.12 12.61 -30.64
C GLU A 164 -9.38 13.18 -29.97
N SER A 165 -10.27 12.30 -29.49
CA SER A 165 -11.52 12.72 -28.86
C SER A 165 -11.29 13.29 -27.47
N GLU A 166 -10.39 12.68 -26.69
CA GLU A 166 -9.95 13.15 -25.38
C GLU A 166 -9.29 14.53 -25.50
N ALA A 167 -8.37 14.68 -26.46
CA ALA A 167 -7.71 15.96 -26.72
C ALA A 167 -8.71 17.05 -27.12
N ALA A 168 -9.68 16.73 -27.98
CA ALA A 168 -10.72 17.67 -28.39
C ALA A 168 -11.65 18.07 -27.23
N THR A 169 -12.02 17.14 -26.34
CA THR A 169 -12.81 17.44 -25.14
C THR A 169 -12.06 18.37 -24.20
N ILE A 170 -10.78 18.09 -23.92
CA ILE A 170 -9.95 18.95 -23.07
C ILE A 170 -9.79 20.34 -23.72
N ALA A 171 -9.60 20.41 -25.03
CA ALA A 171 -9.51 21.68 -25.76
C ALA A 171 -10.81 22.50 -25.63
N SER A 172 -11.99 21.86 -25.69
CA SER A 172 -13.26 22.54 -25.48
C SER A 172 -13.40 23.10 -24.05
N HIS A 173 -12.89 22.40 -23.04
CA HIS A 173 -12.84 22.90 -21.65
C HIS A 173 -11.83 24.04 -21.50
N PHE A 174 -10.68 23.93 -22.14
CA PHE A 174 -9.69 24.99 -22.17
C PHE A 174 -10.28 26.29 -22.77
N ASP A 175 -10.96 26.18 -23.91
CA ASP A 175 -11.51 27.32 -24.64
C ASP A 175 -12.63 28.04 -23.86
N SER A 176 -13.28 27.36 -22.90
CA SER A 176 -14.28 28.00 -22.02
C SER A 176 -13.65 28.78 -20.86
N GLY A 177 -12.34 28.66 -20.63
CA GLY A 177 -11.62 29.27 -19.50
C GLY A 177 -11.89 30.75 -19.33
N ALA A 178 -11.77 31.54 -20.40
CA ALA A 178 -12.01 32.99 -20.36
C ALA A 178 -13.46 33.38 -20.02
N THR A 179 -14.42 32.46 -20.20
CA THR A 179 -15.82 32.66 -19.81
C THR A 179 -16.01 32.43 -18.31
N HIS A 180 -15.37 31.40 -17.75
CA HIS A 180 -15.49 31.06 -16.33
C HIS A 180 -14.62 31.95 -15.43
N TYR A 181 -13.45 32.38 -15.93
CA TYR A 181 -12.47 33.17 -15.18
C TYR A 181 -12.09 34.46 -15.92
N PRO A 182 -13.02 35.43 -16.08
CA PRO A 182 -12.84 36.60 -16.96
C PRO A 182 -11.76 37.60 -16.50
N THR A 183 -11.31 37.51 -15.25
CA THR A 183 -10.26 38.38 -14.69
C THR A 183 -8.86 37.75 -14.76
N MET A 184 -8.74 36.52 -15.24
CA MET A 184 -7.48 35.78 -15.36
C MET A 184 -6.94 35.91 -16.79
N ASP A 185 -5.62 35.76 -16.97
CA ASP A 185 -5.04 35.59 -18.31
C ASP A 185 -5.76 34.44 -19.05
N PRO A 186 -6.17 34.61 -20.33
CA PRO A 186 -6.97 33.60 -21.03
C PRO A 186 -6.30 32.22 -21.12
N PHE A 187 -4.97 32.16 -21.22
CA PHE A 187 -4.27 30.88 -21.27
C PHE A 187 -4.30 30.21 -19.88
N THR A 188 -3.99 30.95 -18.82
CA THR A 188 -4.07 30.43 -17.45
C THR A 188 -5.50 30.03 -17.07
N ALA A 189 -6.50 30.77 -17.53
CA ALA A 189 -7.91 30.45 -17.34
C ALA A 189 -8.30 29.12 -18.02
N GLY A 190 -7.80 28.90 -19.24
CA GLY A 190 -7.99 27.62 -19.95
C GLY A 190 -7.27 26.45 -19.28
N VAL A 191 -6.04 26.67 -18.80
CA VAL A 191 -5.31 25.69 -17.98
C VAL A 191 -6.14 25.33 -16.76
N ARG A 192 -6.66 26.31 -16.01
CA ARG A 192 -7.46 26.09 -14.81
C ARG A 192 -8.66 25.18 -15.05
N VAL A 193 -9.51 25.50 -16.03
CA VAL A 193 -10.69 24.67 -16.35
C VAL A 193 -10.28 23.28 -16.84
N SER A 194 -9.17 23.17 -17.57
CA SER A 194 -8.65 21.88 -18.00
C SER A 194 -8.17 21.02 -16.83
N LEU A 195 -7.53 21.61 -15.81
CA LEU A 195 -7.13 20.89 -14.59
C LEU A 195 -8.35 20.41 -13.80
N GLU A 196 -9.36 21.26 -13.63
CA GLU A 196 -10.64 20.91 -12.99
C GLU A 196 -11.29 19.69 -13.69
N TYR A 197 -11.27 19.65 -15.02
CA TYR A 197 -11.76 18.51 -15.80
C TYR A 197 -10.87 17.26 -15.68
N LEU A 198 -9.56 17.40 -15.85
CA LEU A 198 -8.63 16.27 -15.91
C LEU A 198 -8.60 15.50 -14.59
N LEU A 199 -8.53 16.20 -13.45
CA LEU A 199 -8.35 15.57 -12.14
C LEU A 199 -9.59 14.81 -11.63
N GLN A 200 -10.77 15.11 -12.19
CA GLN A 200 -12.00 14.37 -11.90
C GLN A 200 -12.35 13.33 -12.99
N SER A 201 -11.55 13.23 -14.05
CA SER A 201 -11.78 12.27 -15.13
C SER A 201 -11.61 10.83 -14.63
N PRO A 202 -12.44 9.87 -15.08
CA PRO A 202 -12.18 8.45 -14.84
C PRO A 202 -10.80 8.00 -15.32
N HIS A 203 -10.25 8.60 -16.38
CA HIS A 203 -8.91 8.29 -16.88
C HIS A 203 -7.78 8.80 -15.96
N PHE A 204 -8.07 9.74 -15.06
CA PHE A 204 -7.15 10.16 -14.02
C PHE A 204 -7.32 9.32 -12.74
N ILE A 205 -8.56 9.17 -12.26
CA ILE A 205 -8.92 8.48 -11.00
C ILE A 205 -8.66 6.96 -11.08
N TYR A 206 -8.75 6.36 -12.27
CA TYR A 206 -8.49 4.96 -12.49
C TYR A 206 -7.25 4.76 -13.38
N ARG A 207 -6.48 3.71 -13.09
CA ARG A 207 -5.37 3.26 -13.96
C ARG A 207 -5.93 2.34 -15.03
N ALA A 208 -6.60 2.93 -16.02
CA ALA A 208 -7.33 2.18 -17.04
C ALA A 208 -6.38 1.34 -17.92
N GLN A 209 -6.67 0.04 -18.04
CA GLN A 209 -6.08 -0.88 -19.01
C GLN A 209 -7.06 -1.05 -20.17
N LEU A 210 -6.81 -0.34 -21.26
CA LEU A 210 -7.68 -0.21 -22.43
C LEU A 210 -7.34 -1.19 -23.56
N SER A 211 -6.16 -1.81 -23.54
CA SER A 211 -5.82 -2.93 -24.44
C SER A 211 -6.94 -3.98 -24.44
N SER A 212 -7.43 -4.39 -25.61
CA SER A 212 -8.61 -5.27 -25.69
C SER A 212 -8.41 -6.46 -26.61
N GLU A 213 -7.25 -6.55 -27.28
CA GLU A 213 -6.90 -7.67 -28.12
C GLU A 213 -6.62 -8.91 -27.25
N VAL A 214 -7.40 -9.96 -27.50
CA VAL A 214 -7.26 -11.24 -26.81
C VAL A 214 -6.30 -12.11 -27.62
N GLY A 215 -5.16 -12.44 -27.03
CA GLY A 215 -4.16 -13.33 -27.61
C GLY A 215 -4.66 -14.78 -27.71
N ALA A 216 -3.90 -15.61 -28.43
CA ALA A 216 -4.22 -17.03 -28.61
C ALA A 216 -4.23 -17.83 -27.29
N ASN A 217 -3.55 -17.32 -26.26
CA ASN A 217 -3.54 -17.84 -24.89
C ASN A 217 -4.73 -17.36 -24.05
N HIS A 218 -5.72 -16.68 -24.64
CA HIS A 218 -6.86 -16.07 -23.96
C HIS A 218 -6.51 -14.97 -22.95
N LEU A 219 -5.31 -14.40 -23.05
CA LEU A 219 -4.88 -13.25 -22.25
C LEU A 219 -4.89 -11.97 -23.08
N ILE A 220 -5.03 -10.84 -22.40
CA ILE A 220 -4.87 -9.51 -23.00
C ILE A 220 -3.45 -9.03 -22.67
N THR A 221 -2.67 -8.73 -23.70
CA THR A 221 -1.34 -8.16 -23.52
C THR A 221 -1.46 -6.67 -23.20
N LEU A 222 -0.80 -6.24 -22.12
CA LEU A 222 -0.72 -4.82 -21.77
C LEU A 222 0.15 -4.07 -22.77
N THR A 223 -0.24 -2.84 -23.10
CA THR A 223 0.61 -1.91 -23.84
C THR A 223 1.80 -1.46 -22.99
N SER A 224 2.87 -0.99 -23.64
CA SER A 224 4.02 -0.38 -22.96
C SER A 224 3.62 0.73 -21.94
N TYR A 225 2.63 1.57 -22.23
CA TYR A 225 2.14 2.58 -21.27
C TYR A 225 1.37 1.97 -20.07
N GLU A 226 0.62 0.89 -20.31
CA GLU A 226 -0.06 0.17 -19.22
C GLU A 226 0.94 -0.58 -18.34
N ILE A 227 2.02 -1.10 -18.91
CA ILE A 227 3.15 -1.69 -18.17
C ILE A 227 3.83 -0.62 -17.32
N ALA A 228 4.18 0.54 -17.92
CA ALA A 228 4.77 1.67 -17.20
C ALA A 228 3.92 2.10 -16.00
N SER A 229 2.62 2.30 -16.22
CA SER A 229 1.66 2.67 -15.16
C SER A 229 1.56 1.58 -14.10
N ARG A 230 1.42 0.31 -14.49
CA ARG A 230 1.33 -0.79 -13.52
C ARG A 230 2.60 -0.89 -12.65
N LEU A 231 3.76 -0.74 -13.28
CA LEU A 231 5.06 -0.81 -12.62
C LEU A 231 5.27 0.38 -11.68
N SER A 232 5.02 1.62 -12.13
CA SER A 232 5.21 2.82 -11.31
C SER A 232 4.34 2.81 -10.05
N TYR A 233 3.09 2.37 -10.15
CA TYR A 233 2.20 2.29 -8.98
C TYR A 233 2.47 1.07 -8.10
N ALA A 234 3.09 0.02 -8.61
CA ALA A 234 3.52 -1.11 -7.80
C ALA A 234 4.74 -0.77 -6.95
N VAL A 235 5.68 0.03 -7.49
CA VAL A 235 6.97 0.31 -6.86
C VAL A 235 7.01 1.67 -6.15
N TRP A 236 6.35 2.70 -6.68
CA TRP A 236 6.41 4.08 -6.15
C TRP A 236 5.07 4.62 -5.65
N ASP A 237 3.99 3.85 -5.76
CA ASP A 237 2.62 4.33 -5.48
C ASP A 237 2.28 5.66 -6.19
N SER A 238 2.86 5.91 -7.36
CA SER A 238 2.69 7.15 -8.11
C SER A 238 2.77 6.91 -9.61
N MET A 239 2.53 7.97 -10.38
CA MET A 239 2.59 7.97 -11.84
C MET A 239 4.01 7.70 -12.38
N PRO A 240 4.14 7.24 -13.64
CA PRO A 240 5.44 7.10 -14.30
C PRO A 240 6.20 8.43 -14.34
N ASP A 241 7.52 8.38 -14.20
CA ASP A 241 8.39 9.52 -14.48
C ASP A 241 8.67 9.65 -15.99
N ASP A 242 9.34 10.75 -16.39
CA ASP A 242 9.60 11.02 -17.80
C ASP A 242 10.46 9.91 -18.45
N LEU A 243 11.42 9.34 -17.72
CA LEU A 243 12.24 8.21 -18.20
C LEU A 243 11.40 6.96 -18.49
N LEU A 244 10.46 6.62 -17.59
CA LEU A 244 9.58 5.47 -17.79
C LEU A 244 8.56 5.71 -18.92
N PHE A 245 8.09 6.96 -19.10
CA PHE A 245 7.29 7.32 -20.28
C PHE A 245 8.09 7.21 -21.57
N GLU A 246 9.35 7.65 -21.61
CA GLU A 246 10.24 7.50 -22.76
C GLU A 246 10.53 6.02 -23.05
N ALA A 247 10.69 5.19 -22.02
CA ALA A 247 10.85 3.75 -22.17
C ALA A 247 9.62 3.10 -22.81
N ALA A 248 8.42 3.49 -22.36
CA ALA A 248 7.17 3.04 -22.95
C ALA A 248 7.01 3.49 -24.41
N GLU A 249 7.31 4.76 -24.70
CA GLU A 249 7.21 5.34 -26.04
C GLU A 249 8.17 4.67 -27.04
N ALA A 250 9.36 4.29 -26.58
CA ALA A 250 10.37 3.60 -27.37
C ALA A 250 10.14 2.08 -27.50
N GLY A 251 9.09 1.52 -26.90
CA GLY A 251 8.81 0.07 -26.90
C GLY A 251 9.82 -0.76 -26.09
N ARG A 252 10.61 -0.11 -25.20
CA ARG A 252 11.60 -0.82 -24.38
C ARG A 252 10.95 -1.76 -23.37
N LEU A 253 9.75 -1.41 -22.90
CA LEU A 253 8.97 -2.20 -21.95
C LEU A 253 8.31 -3.45 -22.57
N ASP A 254 8.40 -3.62 -23.89
CA ASP A 254 7.92 -4.82 -24.58
C ASP A 254 8.95 -5.98 -24.54
N THR A 255 10.15 -5.71 -23.98
CA THR A 255 11.24 -6.68 -23.83
C THR A 255 11.50 -6.97 -22.35
N ILE A 256 11.91 -8.19 -22.01
CA ILE A 256 12.26 -8.56 -20.63
C ILE A 256 13.45 -7.74 -20.15
N GLU A 257 14.48 -7.59 -20.98
CA GLU A 257 15.69 -6.85 -20.65
C GLU A 257 15.40 -5.37 -20.38
N GLY A 258 14.52 -4.76 -21.18
CA GLY A 258 14.10 -3.38 -20.96
C GLY A 258 13.20 -3.20 -19.73
N LEU A 259 12.35 -4.19 -19.43
CA LEU A 259 11.53 -4.20 -18.23
C LEU A 259 12.37 -4.35 -16.95
N GLU A 260 13.30 -5.30 -16.92
CA GLU A 260 14.22 -5.54 -15.80
C GLU A 260 15.05 -4.28 -15.49
N ALA A 261 15.58 -3.62 -16.52
CA ALA A 261 16.35 -2.39 -16.34
C ALA A 261 15.54 -1.27 -15.67
N GLU A 262 14.25 -1.12 -16.01
CA GLU A 262 13.38 -0.15 -15.34
C GLU A 262 12.99 -0.63 -13.94
N VAL A 263 12.71 -1.92 -13.71
CA VAL A 263 12.44 -2.46 -12.37
C VAL A 263 13.60 -2.16 -11.42
N ASP A 264 14.84 -2.47 -11.81
CA ASP A 264 16.03 -2.22 -11.01
C ASP A 264 16.19 -0.72 -10.68
N ARG A 265 15.98 0.15 -11.67
CA ARG A 265 16.05 1.59 -11.50
C ARG A 265 15.00 2.09 -10.52
N LEU A 266 13.76 1.63 -10.64
CA LEU A 266 12.67 2.05 -9.78
C LEU A 266 12.88 1.56 -8.34
N LEU A 267 13.32 0.30 -8.15
CA LEU A 267 13.60 -0.30 -6.84
C LEU A 267 14.77 0.37 -6.11
N ALA A 268 15.75 0.91 -6.85
CA ALA A 268 16.89 1.62 -6.28
C ALA A 268 16.56 3.03 -5.75
N SER A 269 15.30 3.48 -5.86
CA SER A 269 14.90 4.84 -5.49
C SER A 269 14.35 4.94 -4.06
N ASP A 270 14.47 6.13 -3.46
CA ASP A 270 13.88 6.42 -2.14
C ASP A 270 12.35 6.27 -2.13
N LYS A 271 11.68 6.47 -3.28
CA LYS A 271 10.24 6.25 -3.42
C LYS A 271 9.88 4.78 -3.22
N ALA A 272 10.73 3.85 -3.71
CA ALA A 272 10.51 2.43 -3.49
C ALA A 272 10.62 2.08 -2.00
N HIS A 273 11.63 2.60 -1.31
CA HIS A 273 11.77 2.40 0.14
C HIS A 273 10.54 2.86 0.91
N GLU A 274 9.99 4.02 0.57
CA GLU A 274 8.77 4.56 1.21
C GLU A 274 7.53 3.70 0.90
N THR A 275 7.34 3.25 -0.35
CA THR A 275 6.24 2.34 -0.71
C THR A 275 6.35 1.01 0.03
N PHE A 276 7.54 0.42 0.15
CA PHE A 276 7.74 -0.80 0.93
C PHE A 276 7.49 -0.59 2.42
N ARG A 277 7.94 0.54 2.99
CA ARG A 277 7.64 0.92 4.38
C ARG A 277 6.12 0.96 4.61
N ARG A 278 5.38 1.66 3.74
CA ARG A 278 3.91 1.74 3.78
C ARG A 278 3.22 0.39 3.61
N PHE A 279 3.77 -0.49 2.76
CA PHE A 279 3.28 -1.87 2.64
C PHE A 279 3.40 -2.61 3.96
N TYR A 280 4.53 -2.49 4.66
CA TYR A 280 4.72 -3.15 5.96
C TYR A 280 3.91 -2.51 7.08
N ASP A 281 3.70 -1.18 7.07
CA ASP A 281 2.77 -0.50 7.98
C ASP A 281 1.39 -1.15 7.93
N GLN A 282 0.88 -1.36 6.72
CA GLN A 282 -0.43 -1.94 6.48
C GLN A 282 -0.46 -3.46 6.73
N LEU A 283 0.58 -4.19 6.31
CA LEU A 283 0.68 -5.63 6.53
C LEU A 283 0.63 -5.93 8.04
N TRP A 284 1.37 -5.17 8.83
CA TRP A 284 1.57 -5.40 10.25
C TRP A 284 0.70 -4.54 11.17
N THR A 285 -0.12 -3.65 10.59
CA THR A 285 -1.03 -2.74 11.31
C THR A 285 -0.29 -1.89 12.34
N ILE A 286 0.86 -1.35 11.92
CA ILE A 286 1.81 -0.59 12.75
C ILE A 286 1.17 0.70 13.28
N ASP A 287 0.20 1.26 12.55
CA ASP A 287 -0.63 2.39 12.98
C ASP A 287 -1.34 2.12 14.32
N GLN A 288 -1.71 0.86 14.60
CA GLN A 288 -2.40 0.46 15.82
C GLN A 288 -1.50 0.45 17.06
N TYR A 289 -0.21 0.74 16.89
CA TYR A 289 0.75 0.75 17.99
C TYR A 289 0.78 2.13 18.65
N ALA A 290 0.34 3.15 17.92
CA ALA A 290 0.15 4.49 18.45
C ALA A 290 -0.89 4.48 19.57
N GLY A 291 -0.56 5.15 20.68
CA GLY A 291 -1.48 5.27 21.81
C GLY A 291 -1.76 3.98 22.58
N LEU A 292 -0.95 2.92 22.41
CA LEU A 292 -1.04 1.74 23.26
C LEU A 292 -0.90 2.12 24.73
N SER A 293 -1.79 1.58 25.56
CA SER A 293 -1.80 1.77 27.00
C SER A 293 -1.70 0.43 27.72
N LYS A 294 -1.04 0.42 28.87
CA LYS A 294 -0.97 -0.71 29.80
C LYS A 294 -1.24 -0.22 31.21
N SER A 295 -1.75 -1.12 32.05
CA SER A 295 -1.97 -0.81 33.46
C SER A 295 -0.63 -0.55 34.15
N THR A 296 -0.39 0.70 34.54
CA THR A 296 0.85 1.11 35.24
C THR A 296 1.00 0.45 36.61
N THR A 297 -0.09 -0.06 37.20
CA THR A 297 -0.05 -0.88 38.43
C THR A 297 0.57 -2.25 38.18
N LEU A 298 0.29 -2.87 37.02
CA LEU A 298 0.79 -4.20 36.67
C LEU A 298 2.11 -4.14 35.89
N TYR A 299 2.30 -3.06 35.13
CA TYR A 299 3.42 -2.83 34.23
C TYR A 299 4.01 -1.44 34.52
N PRO A 300 4.68 -1.27 35.66
CA PRO A 300 5.20 0.04 36.09
C PRO A 300 6.24 0.64 35.15
N ASP A 301 6.89 -0.21 34.34
CA ASP A 301 7.89 0.20 33.35
C ASP A 301 7.24 0.67 32.02
N PHE A 302 5.92 0.59 31.88
CA PHE A 302 5.22 1.04 30.67
C PHE A 302 4.80 2.50 30.78
N ASP A 303 5.44 3.36 30.00
CA ASP A 303 5.10 4.79 29.80
C ASP A 303 4.39 4.95 28.45
N PRO A 304 3.32 5.76 28.31
CA PRO A 304 2.73 6.08 27.00
C PRO A 304 3.74 6.50 25.91
N VAL A 305 4.86 7.15 26.25
CA VAL A 305 5.93 7.49 25.30
C VAL A 305 6.57 6.25 24.66
N ILE A 306 6.52 5.10 25.34
CA ILE A 306 7.02 3.82 24.81
C ILE A 306 6.18 3.34 23.63
N ALA A 307 4.88 3.66 23.56
CA ALA A 307 4.03 3.25 22.45
C ALA A 307 4.52 3.84 21.11
N ASP A 308 4.85 5.14 21.12
CA ASP A 308 5.42 5.83 19.95
C ASP A 308 6.82 5.30 19.62
N ALA A 309 7.60 4.97 20.65
CA ALA A 309 8.92 4.35 20.47
C ALA A 309 8.83 2.94 19.87
N MET A 310 7.84 2.14 20.25
CA MET A 310 7.55 0.82 19.69
C MET A 310 7.15 0.89 18.22
N GLN A 311 6.36 1.90 17.85
CA GLN A 311 6.01 2.12 16.45
C GLN A 311 7.26 2.46 15.62
N THR A 312 8.07 3.38 16.14
CA THR A 312 9.32 3.81 15.50
C THR A 312 10.35 2.67 15.42
N GLU A 313 10.42 1.82 16.46
CA GLU A 313 11.25 0.60 16.48
C GLU A 313 10.93 -0.28 15.26
N VAL A 314 9.66 -0.58 15.02
CA VAL A 314 9.27 -1.46 13.91
C VAL A 314 9.61 -0.82 12.57
N ASN A 315 9.36 0.49 12.41
CA ASN A 315 9.70 1.19 11.18
C ASN A 315 11.20 1.12 10.88
N LYS A 316 12.05 1.36 11.89
CA LYS A 316 13.51 1.24 11.77
C LYS A 316 13.96 -0.20 11.53
N PHE A 317 13.32 -1.18 12.18
CA PHE A 317 13.58 -2.60 11.95
C PHE A 317 13.32 -2.98 10.50
N VAL A 318 12.15 -2.65 9.97
CA VAL A 318 11.77 -2.93 8.57
C VAL A 318 12.70 -2.23 7.59
N ALA A 319 12.96 -0.93 7.81
CA ALA A 319 13.88 -0.16 6.98
C ALA A 319 15.28 -0.81 6.94
N ASN A 320 15.82 -1.20 8.09
CA ASN A 320 17.12 -1.89 8.16
C ASN A 320 17.13 -3.22 7.39
N VAL A 321 16.05 -4.00 7.44
CA VAL A 321 15.98 -5.25 6.66
C VAL A 321 15.97 -4.94 5.15
N ILE A 322 15.22 -3.94 4.71
CA ILE A 322 15.17 -3.52 3.30
C ILE A 322 16.53 -3.00 2.83
N GLU A 323 17.15 -2.09 3.60
CA GLU A 323 18.45 -1.49 3.28
C GLU A 323 19.58 -2.53 3.17
N GLN A 324 19.48 -3.64 3.91
CA GLN A 324 20.43 -4.75 3.84
C GLN A 324 20.13 -5.75 2.72
N GLY A 325 19.11 -5.50 1.88
CA GLY A 325 18.65 -6.44 0.86
C GLY A 325 18.04 -7.72 1.45
N GLY A 326 17.58 -7.66 2.70
CA GLY A 326 16.97 -8.79 3.40
C GLY A 326 15.53 -9.02 2.94
N GLY A 327 15.14 -10.31 2.91
CA GLY A 327 13.78 -10.72 2.55
C GLY A 327 12.93 -11.11 3.76
N VAL A 328 11.84 -11.84 3.48
CA VAL A 328 10.91 -12.38 4.50
C VAL A 328 11.64 -13.20 5.57
N ARG A 329 12.68 -13.95 5.20
CA ARG A 329 13.51 -14.69 6.17
C ARG A 329 14.08 -13.74 7.21
N GLU A 330 14.72 -12.66 6.78
CA GLU A 330 15.36 -11.71 7.70
C GLU A 330 14.31 -10.98 8.54
N LEU A 331 13.15 -10.61 7.97
CA LEU A 331 12.04 -10.06 8.76
C LEU A 331 11.59 -10.99 9.90
N LEU A 332 11.66 -12.31 9.70
CA LEU A 332 11.24 -13.32 10.67
C LEU A 332 12.38 -13.82 11.56
N THR A 333 13.64 -13.56 11.23
CA THR A 333 14.79 -14.10 11.97
C THR A 333 15.80 -13.07 12.47
N SER A 334 15.72 -11.81 12.03
CA SER A 334 16.67 -10.78 12.42
C SER A 334 16.60 -10.53 13.92
N ARG A 335 17.77 -10.35 14.54
CA ARG A 335 17.88 -9.97 15.96
C ARG A 335 18.34 -8.53 16.13
N THR A 336 18.66 -7.86 15.01
CA THR A 336 18.92 -6.43 15.01
C THR A 336 17.61 -5.69 15.26
N THR A 337 17.57 -4.84 16.26
CA THR A 337 16.48 -3.85 16.43
C THR A 337 17.04 -2.50 16.85
N PHE A 338 16.15 -1.52 17.02
CA PHE A 338 16.48 -0.15 17.40
C PHE A 338 15.71 0.22 18.65
N VAL A 339 16.41 0.68 19.68
CA VAL A 339 15.82 0.97 20.99
C VAL A 339 16.20 2.35 21.51
N THR A 340 15.26 3.02 22.16
CA THR A 340 15.54 4.13 23.09
C THR A 340 15.99 3.57 24.44
N PRO A 341 16.53 4.39 25.38
CA PRO A 341 16.83 3.95 26.74
C PRO A 341 15.66 3.27 27.47
N GLU A 342 14.45 3.79 27.30
CA GLU A 342 13.23 3.26 27.91
C GLU A 342 12.87 1.90 27.30
N LEU A 343 12.94 1.79 25.97
CA LEU A 343 12.64 0.56 25.25
C LEU A 343 13.70 -0.54 25.52
N ALA A 344 14.96 -0.15 25.69
CA ALA A 344 16.03 -1.06 26.08
C ALA A 344 15.72 -1.77 27.41
N THR A 345 15.14 -1.05 28.37
CA THR A 345 14.74 -1.60 29.67
C THR A 345 13.69 -2.71 29.51
N ILE A 346 12.73 -2.56 28.57
CA ILE A 346 11.72 -3.59 28.26
C ILE A 346 12.37 -4.86 27.69
N TYR A 347 13.44 -4.71 26.92
CA TYR A 347 14.22 -5.83 26.40
C TYR A 347 15.21 -6.40 27.41
N GLY A 348 15.33 -5.82 28.62
CA GLY A 348 16.31 -6.23 29.62
C GLY A 348 17.75 -5.83 29.27
N ILE A 349 17.92 -4.85 28.38
CA ILE A 349 19.21 -4.27 27.99
C ILE A 349 19.50 -3.10 28.92
N ASP A 350 20.70 -3.06 29.51
CA ASP A 350 21.14 -1.92 30.33
C ASP A 350 21.27 -0.66 29.46
N PRO A 351 20.47 0.40 29.69
CA PRO A 351 20.53 1.63 28.89
C PRO A 351 21.90 2.30 28.88
N ALA A 352 22.73 2.09 29.91
CA ALA A 352 24.09 2.62 29.96
C ALA A 352 25.05 1.98 28.93
N THR A 353 24.65 0.86 28.33
CA THR A 353 25.42 0.16 27.29
C THR A 353 25.06 0.61 25.88
N LEU A 354 24.00 1.41 25.72
CA LEU A 354 23.62 1.94 24.42
C LEU A 354 24.68 2.90 23.90
N THR A 355 24.98 2.80 22.61
CA THR A 355 25.99 3.64 21.95
C THR A 355 25.46 4.13 20.61
N ALA A 356 25.95 5.31 20.21
CA ALA A 356 25.62 5.95 18.93
C ALA A 356 24.11 6.05 18.66
N PRO A 357 23.33 6.73 19.54
CA PRO A 357 21.94 7.01 19.21
C PRO A 357 21.86 7.89 17.95
N ASP A 358 20.88 7.61 17.12
CA ASP A 358 20.55 8.46 15.97
C ASP A 358 19.87 9.77 16.41
N ALA A 359 19.43 10.57 15.44
CA ALA A 359 18.77 11.85 15.70
C ALA A 359 17.45 11.73 16.48
N ASP A 360 16.80 10.56 16.41
CA ASP A 360 15.54 10.26 17.11
C ASP A 360 15.78 9.61 18.48
N GLY A 361 17.05 9.42 18.88
CA GLY A 361 17.43 8.81 20.16
C GLY A 361 17.49 7.29 20.14
N PHE A 362 17.44 6.64 18.97
CA PHE A 362 17.46 5.18 18.85
C PHE A 362 18.87 4.66 18.65
N SER A 363 19.23 3.62 19.41
CA SER A 363 20.49 2.89 19.26
C SER A 363 20.22 1.52 18.62
N ARG A 364 21.04 1.15 17.63
CA ARG A 364 21.01 -0.19 17.03
C ARG A 364 21.57 -1.21 18.02
N VAL A 365 20.82 -2.28 18.29
CA VAL A 365 21.20 -3.34 19.25
C VAL A 365 20.96 -4.73 18.67
N GLU A 366 21.63 -5.73 19.24
CA GLU A 366 21.37 -7.14 18.98
C GLU A 366 20.64 -7.77 20.15
N LEU A 367 19.47 -8.36 19.88
CA LEU A 367 18.66 -9.02 20.89
C LEU A 367 19.17 -10.44 21.22
N ASP A 368 18.90 -10.91 22.44
CA ASP A 368 19.26 -12.25 22.90
C ASP A 368 18.60 -13.32 22.00
N PRO A 369 19.38 -14.16 21.29
CA PRO A 369 18.85 -15.19 20.39
C PRO A 369 18.02 -16.27 21.09
N THR A 370 18.16 -16.42 22.42
CA THR A 370 17.35 -17.36 23.20
C THR A 370 15.95 -16.82 23.52
N GLN A 371 15.71 -15.52 23.29
CA GLN A 371 14.48 -14.84 23.66
C GLN A 371 13.75 -14.19 22.49
N ARG A 372 14.48 -13.61 21.54
CA ARG A 372 13.92 -12.73 20.49
C ARG A 372 14.52 -13.06 19.13
N SER A 373 13.67 -13.03 18.11
CA SER A 373 14.02 -13.25 16.71
C SER A 373 12.88 -12.77 15.83
N GLY A 374 13.17 -11.82 14.95
CA GLY A 374 12.24 -11.28 13.97
C GLY A 374 11.11 -10.43 14.55
N PHE A 375 10.34 -9.89 13.61
CA PHE A 375 9.25 -8.95 13.85
C PHE A 375 8.22 -9.43 14.89
N LEU A 376 7.82 -10.70 14.85
CA LEU A 376 6.80 -11.28 15.74
C LEU A 376 7.23 -11.33 17.22
N THR A 377 8.49 -10.99 17.52
CA THR A 377 9.02 -10.93 18.89
C THR A 377 9.32 -9.51 19.36
N LEU A 378 9.14 -8.50 18.49
CA LEU A 378 9.29 -7.10 18.84
C LEU A 378 8.22 -6.67 19.83
N SER A 379 8.61 -5.75 20.70
CA SER A 379 7.84 -5.30 21.84
C SER A 379 6.49 -4.69 21.43
N GLY A 380 6.46 -3.90 20.36
CA GLY A 380 5.24 -3.30 19.80
C GLY A 380 4.18 -4.32 19.39
N PHE A 381 4.57 -5.33 18.59
CA PHE A 381 3.66 -6.39 18.16
C PHE A 381 3.09 -7.17 19.35
N LEU A 382 3.96 -7.51 20.31
CA LEU A 382 3.57 -8.24 21.51
C LEU A 382 2.65 -7.40 22.41
N ALA A 383 2.91 -6.10 22.54
CA ALA A 383 2.09 -5.19 23.33
C ALA A 383 0.71 -4.95 22.69
N TRP A 384 0.67 -4.72 21.38
CA TRP A 384 -0.56 -4.49 20.62
C TRP A 384 -1.52 -5.67 20.69
N LYS A 385 -1.02 -6.90 20.54
CA LYS A 385 -1.81 -8.12 20.71
C LYS A 385 -1.88 -8.55 22.18
N GLY A 386 -2.21 -7.62 23.06
CA GLY A 386 -2.50 -7.84 24.47
C GLY A 386 -3.42 -6.75 24.99
N THR A 387 -4.18 -7.04 26.03
CA THR A 387 -5.02 -6.05 26.71
C THR A 387 -4.16 -5.13 27.60
N GLU A 388 -4.79 -4.17 28.28
CA GLU A 388 -4.08 -3.32 29.24
C GLU A 388 -3.46 -4.09 30.41
N THR A 389 -4.04 -5.24 30.76
CA THR A 389 -3.73 -5.99 31.99
C THR A 389 -3.20 -7.39 31.74
N GLN A 390 -3.33 -7.90 30.50
CA GLN A 390 -2.96 -9.27 30.18
C GLN A 390 -2.40 -9.38 28.74
N PRO A 391 -1.39 -10.23 28.52
CA PRO A 391 -0.98 -10.61 27.17
C PRO A 391 -2.04 -11.50 26.51
N ASP A 392 -2.18 -11.42 25.19
CA ASP A 392 -3.15 -12.22 24.43
C ASP A 392 -2.48 -13.09 23.37
N THR A 393 -2.15 -14.32 23.75
CA THR A 393 -1.48 -15.25 22.83
C THR A 393 -2.42 -15.83 21.78
N ILE A 394 -3.73 -15.86 22.03
CA ILE A 394 -4.73 -16.32 21.06
C ILE A 394 -4.83 -15.31 19.92
N LEU A 395 -4.99 -14.01 20.22
CA LEU A 395 -5.08 -12.97 19.19
C LEU A 395 -3.77 -12.78 18.40
N ARG A 396 -2.60 -13.08 19.01
CA ARG A 396 -1.33 -13.18 18.26
C ARG A 396 -1.39 -14.31 17.23
N GLY A 397 -1.85 -15.50 17.65
CA GLY A 397 -2.02 -16.65 16.76
C GLY A 397 -3.05 -16.40 15.65
N VAL A 398 -4.19 -15.80 15.98
CA VAL A 398 -5.22 -15.40 15.01
C VAL A 398 -4.64 -14.45 13.97
N PHE A 399 -3.84 -13.48 14.39
CA PHE A 399 -3.17 -12.57 13.47
C PHE A 399 -2.20 -13.29 12.54
N VAL A 400 -1.33 -14.16 13.05
CA VAL A 400 -0.41 -14.95 12.21
C VAL A 400 -1.20 -15.80 11.20
N ASN A 401 -2.24 -16.51 11.65
CA ASN A 401 -3.06 -17.35 10.78
C ASN A 401 -3.77 -16.55 9.68
N ARG A 402 -4.52 -15.51 10.07
CA ARG A 402 -5.34 -14.74 9.11
C ARG A 402 -4.51 -13.79 8.25
N ARG A 403 -3.49 -13.14 8.81
CA ARG A 403 -2.71 -12.07 8.14
C ARG A 403 -1.49 -12.60 7.40
N VAL A 404 -0.76 -13.54 8.00
CA VAL A 404 0.51 -14.04 7.44
C VAL A 404 0.30 -15.31 6.63
N ILE A 405 -0.41 -16.29 7.20
CA ILE A 405 -0.62 -17.59 6.57
C ILE A 405 -1.85 -17.57 5.63
N CYS A 406 -2.70 -16.54 5.73
CA CYS A 406 -3.96 -16.41 5.00
C CYS A 406 -4.93 -17.58 5.24
N GLN A 407 -4.83 -18.23 6.40
CA GLN A 407 -5.77 -19.26 6.81
C GLN A 407 -7.08 -18.64 7.29
N ASP A 408 -8.19 -19.11 6.72
CA ASP A 408 -9.50 -18.79 7.23
C ASP A 408 -9.71 -19.52 8.56
N LEU A 409 -10.06 -18.75 9.59
CA LEU A 409 -10.46 -19.28 10.88
C LEU A 409 -11.94 -18.99 11.00
N GLY A 410 -12.76 -20.04 11.09
CA GLY A 410 -14.17 -19.90 11.39
C GLY A 410 -14.40 -19.11 12.69
N ASP A 411 -15.61 -18.62 12.86
CA ASP A 411 -15.97 -17.91 14.09
C ASP A 411 -15.80 -18.85 15.31
N PRO A 412 -15.32 -18.32 16.44
CA PRO A 412 -15.29 -19.11 17.66
C PRO A 412 -16.72 -19.55 18.02
N PRO A 413 -16.89 -20.74 18.61
CA PRO A 413 -18.21 -21.18 19.06
C PRO A 413 -18.75 -20.24 20.14
N ASP A 414 -20.08 -20.14 20.27
CA ASP A 414 -20.74 -19.26 21.25
C ASP A 414 -20.26 -19.55 22.69
N GLU A 415 -19.92 -20.81 23.00
CA GLU A 415 -19.40 -21.23 24.30
C GLU A 415 -18.02 -20.63 24.64
N ALA A 416 -17.27 -20.14 23.65
CA ALA A 416 -16.01 -19.43 23.87
C ALA A 416 -16.21 -17.95 24.24
N ALA A 417 -17.44 -17.41 24.09
CA ALA A 417 -17.72 -16.03 24.42
C ALA A 417 -17.54 -15.76 25.93
N GLY A 418 -16.68 -14.80 26.26
CA GLY A 418 -16.40 -14.42 27.65
C GLY A 418 -15.43 -15.34 28.39
N ALA A 419 -14.77 -16.27 27.69
CA ALA A 419 -13.68 -17.05 28.26
C ALA A 419 -12.58 -16.12 28.83
N GLN A 420 -12.20 -16.37 30.08
CA GLN A 420 -11.13 -15.65 30.77
C GLN A 420 -9.92 -16.56 30.91
N LEU A 421 -8.73 -16.00 30.72
CA LEU A 421 -7.50 -16.68 31.10
C LEU A 421 -7.46 -16.81 32.63
N GLY A 422 -7.02 -17.96 33.14
CA GLY A 422 -6.93 -18.21 34.58
C GLY A 422 -5.73 -17.55 35.25
N ASP A 423 -5.53 -17.93 36.52
CA ASP A 423 -4.47 -17.40 37.38
C ASP A 423 -3.15 -18.20 37.26
N GLU A 424 -2.99 -19.01 36.20
CA GLU A 424 -1.78 -19.78 35.96
C GLU A 424 -0.55 -18.88 35.77
N THR A 425 0.64 -19.43 35.99
CA THR A 425 1.87 -18.63 36.07
C THR A 425 2.31 -18.14 34.69
N THR A 426 2.23 -18.99 33.66
CA THR A 426 2.65 -18.64 32.30
C THR A 426 1.46 -18.51 31.36
N ASN A 427 1.58 -17.67 30.33
CA ASN A 427 0.54 -17.53 29.31
C ASN A 427 0.23 -18.85 28.59
N ARG A 428 1.25 -19.70 28.42
CA ARG A 428 1.09 -21.03 27.84
C ARG A 428 0.21 -21.90 28.73
N GLU A 429 0.45 -21.90 30.04
CA GLU A 429 -0.39 -22.63 30.98
C GLU A 429 -1.82 -22.08 30.99
N LYS A 430 -2.00 -20.75 30.98
CA LYS A 430 -3.32 -20.11 30.91
C LYS A 430 -4.11 -20.55 29.67
N VAL A 431 -3.48 -20.54 28.50
CA VAL A 431 -4.14 -20.99 27.26
C VAL A 431 -4.40 -22.49 27.28
N ASN A 432 -3.45 -23.30 27.77
CA ASN A 432 -3.65 -24.75 27.89
C ASN A 432 -4.78 -25.11 28.86
N ALA A 433 -4.93 -24.36 29.96
CA ALA A 433 -6.02 -24.52 30.91
C ALA A 433 -7.39 -24.16 30.31
N LEU A 434 -7.41 -23.32 29.27
CA LEU A 434 -8.62 -22.94 28.56
C LEU A 434 -8.93 -23.84 27.35
N THR A 435 -7.91 -24.23 26.59
CA THR A 435 -8.05 -24.84 25.25
C THR A 435 -7.53 -26.27 25.15
N GLY A 436 -6.79 -26.74 26.16
CA GLY A 436 -6.14 -28.05 26.17
C GLY A 436 -7.08 -29.22 26.47
N PRO A 437 -6.54 -30.45 26.52
CA PRO A 437 -7.34 -31.65 26.76
C PRO A 437 -8.15 -31.57 28.05
N GLY A 438 -9.46 -31.87 27.96
CA GLY A 438 -10.37 -31.88 29.11
C GLY A 438 -11.01 -30.53 29.45
N THR A 439 -10.76 -29.48 28.67
CA THR A 439 -11.37 -28.15 28.84
C THR A 439 -12.54 -27.93 27.86
N CYS A 440 -13.24 -26.80 27.99
CA CYS A 440 -14.29 -26.40 27.04
C CYS A 440 -13.73 -26.21 25.60
N GLY A 441 -12.51 -25.71 25.46
CA GLY A 441 -11.87 -25.52 24.15
C GLY A 441 -11.32 -26.80 23.51
N ALA A 442 -11.26 -27.93 24.25
CA ALA A 442 -10.74 -29.20 23.74
C ALA A 442 -11.49 -29.70 22.49
N SER A 443 -12.79 -29.45 22.40
CA SER A 443 -13.61 -29.83 21.23
C SER A 443 -13.22 -29.08 19.96
N CYS A 444 -12.65 -27.88 20.07
CA CYS A 444 -12.24 -27.03 18.95
C CYS A 444 -10.75 -27.16 18.62
N HIS A 445 -9.90 -27.37 19.65
CA HIS A 445 -8.45 -27.38 19.51
C HIS A 445 -7.81 -28.78 19.62
N GLY A 446 -8.55 -29.81 20.02
CA GLY A 446 -8.02 -31.15 20.30
C GLY A 446 -7.66 -32.01 19.08
N GLN A 447 -7.77 -31.47 17.85
CA GLN A 447 -7.42 -32.18 16.61
C GLN A 447 -6.16 -31.66 15.91
N TYR A 448 -5.45 -30.70 16.52
CA TYR A 448 -4.23 -30.10 15.96
C TYR A 448 -2.98 -30.40 16.79
#